data_AF-A0A2V6KJ43-F1
#
_entry.id   AF-A0A2V6KJ43-F1
#
_cell.length_a   1.000
_cell.length_b   1.000
_cell.length_c   1.000
_cell.angle_alpha   90.00
_cell.angle_beta   90.00
_cell.angle_gamma   90.00
#
_symmetry.space_group_name_H-M   'P 1'
#
loop_
_entity.id
_entity.type
_entity.pdbx_description
1 polymer ?
#
loop_
_entity_poly.entity_id
_entity_poly.type
_entity_poly.pdbx_seq_one_letter_code
_entity_poly.pdbx_strand_id
1 'polypeptide(L)'
;MKKNTSAHRLRPVNNSYPNGDRLDSKQLLAALTAFKRGDFSAQLPDDWTGMAGEVADTFNEVIRINQSLTQELARIERVVGKEGRI
;
A
#
# COMPACT_ATOMS: atom_id res chain seq x y z
N MET A 1 44.05 -20.85 39.88
CA MET A 1 44.77 -20.69 38.59
C MET A 1 44.22 -21.71 37.60
N LYS A 2 44.03 -21.35 36.31
CA LYS A 2 43.32 -22.03 35.19
C LYS A 2 41.82 -21.64 35.12
N LYS A 3 41.37 -20.54 34.49
CA LYS A 3 41.39 -20.09 33.07
C LYS A 3 40.75 -21.08 32.09
N ASN A 4 39.56 -20.72 31.59
CA ASN A 4 38.99 -20.90 30.24
C ASN A 4 37.47 -21.11 30.33
N THR A 5 36.60 -20.63 29.45
CA THR A 5 36.66 -19.69 28.33
C THR A 5 35.19 -19.42 28.02
N SER A 6 34.81 -18.15 28.04
CA SER A 6 33.51 -17.66 27.61
C SER A 6 33.36 -17.90 26.11
N ALA A 7 32.37 -18.71 25.72
CA ALA A 7 31.92 -18.78 24.34
C ALA A 7 30.46 -19.24 24.30
N HIS A 8 29.56 -18.43 24.87
CA HIS A 8 28.15 -18.55 24.55
C HIS A 8 27.98 -18.05 23.12
N ARG A 9 27.97 -19.02 22.20
CA ARG A 9 27.91 -18.89 20.76
C ARG A 9 26.61 -18.14 20.40
N LEU A 10 26.70 -16.82 20.20
CA LEU A 10 25.61 -16.04 19.63
C LEU A 10 25.35 -16.61 18.23
N ARG A 11 24.22 -17.30 18.09
CA ARG A 11 23.70 -17.69 16.78
C ARG A 11 23.50 -16.40 15.98
N PRO A 12 23.99 -16.29 14.73
CA PRO A 12 23.51 -15.24 13.86
C PRO A 12 22.01 -15.49 13.67
N VAL A 13 21.18 -14.58 14.15
CA VAL A 13 19.75 -14.55 13.82
C VAL A 13 19.67 -14.25 12.33
N ASN A 14 19.60 -15.32 11.54
CA ASN A 14 19.48 -15.20 10.09
C ASN A 14 18.05 -14.78 9.80
N ASN A 15 17.79 -13.47 9.85
CA ASN A 15 16.51 -12.89 9.46
C ASN A 15 16.33 -13.07 7.96
N SER A 16 15.88 -14.27 7.61
CA SER A 16 15.48 -14.66 6.28
C SER A 16 14.08 -14.08 6.09
N TYR A 17 14.00 -12.74 5.97
CA TYR A 17 12.75 -12.11 5.59
C TYR A 17 12.36 -12.70 4.23
N PRO A 18 11.19 -13.35 4.10
CA PRO A 18 10.72 -13.78 2.81
C PRO A 18 10.70 -12.55 1.89
N ASN A 19 11.14 -12.71 0.64
CA ASN A 19 11.31 -11.60 -0.31
C ASN A 19 10.08 -10.70 -0.48
N GLY A 20 8.89 -11.13 -0.02
CA GLY A 20 7.68 -10.33 0.01
C GLY A 20 7.63 -9.21 1.05
N ASP A 21 8.56 -9.11 2.01
CA ASP A 21 8.61 -7.99 2.99
C ASP A 21 9.30 -6.74 2.43
N ARG A 22 9.93 -6.85 1.25
CA ARG A 22 10.68 -5.75 0.66
C ARG A 22 9.75 -4.87 -0.19
N LEU A 23 9.37 -3.73 0.36
CA LEU A 23 8.60 -2.70 -0.34
C LEU A 23 9.33 -2.23 -1.61
N ASP A 24 8.69 -2.36 -2.78
CA ASP A 24 9.21 -1.76 -4.01
C ASP A 24 8.81 -0.28 -4.07
N SER A 25 9.78 0.58 -3.70
CA SER A 25 9.54 2.03 -3.64
C SER A 25 9.25 2.64 -5.02
N LYS A 26 9.70 2.02 -6.13
CA LYS A 26 9.39 2.52 -7.48
C LYS A 26 7.92 2.29 -7.80
N GLN A 27 7.42 1.10 -7.46
CA GLN A 27 6.02 0.76 -7.68
C GLN A 27 5.10 1.61 -6.79
N LEU A 28 5.44 1.79 -5.51
CA LEU A 28 4.72 2.70 -4.62
C LEU A 28 4.71 4.13 -5.15
N LEU A 29 5.85 4.66 -5.59
CA LEU A 29 5.92 6.01 -6.14
C LEU A 29 5.08 6.16 -7.42
N ALA A 30 5.07 5.16 -8.30
CA ALA A 30 4.24 5.16 -9.48
C ALA A 30 2.74 5.21 -9.12
N ALA A 31 2.32 4.37 -8.17
CA ALA A 31 0.94 4.34 -7.68
C ALA A 31 0.52 5.67 -7.02
N LEU A 32 1.37 6.24 -6.16
CA LEU A 32 1.13 7.55 -5.55
C LEU A 32 1.09 8.68 -6.59
N THR A 33 1.92 8.61 -7.63
CA THR A 33 1.92 9.59 -8.72
C THR A 33 0.64 9.51 -9.54
N ALA A 34 0.15 8.30 -9.84
CA ALA A 34 -1.13 8.09 -10.51
C ALA A 34 -2.28 8.65 -9.66
N PHE A 35 -2.31 8.29 -8.37
CA PHE A 35 -3.28 8.80 -7.41
C PHE A 35 -3.30 10.33 -7.35
N LYS A 36 -2.13 10.98 -7.29
CA LYS A 36 -2.00 12.45 -7.31
C LYS A 36 -2.62 13.08 -8.55
N ARG A 37 -2.64 12.38 -9.68
CA ARG A 37 -3.23 12.86 -10.95
C ARG A 37 -4.74 12.58 -11.04
N GLY A 38 -5.35 12.03 -10.00
CA GLY A 38 -6.76 11.63 -9.97
C GLY A 38 -7.03 10.29 -10.66
N ASP A 39 -5.97 9.52 -10.97
CA ASP A 39 -6.14 8.16 -11.46
C ASP A 39 -6.33 7.21 -10.26
N PHE A 40 -7.59 7.01 -9.90
CA PHE A 40 -7.98 6.09 -8.84
C PHE A 40 -8.07 4.64 -9.32
N SER A 41 -7.56 4.27 -10.49
CA SER A 41 -7.49 2.86 -10.91
C SER A 41 -6.19 2.16 -10.50
N ALA A 42 -5.22 2.91 -9.98
CA ALA A 42 -3.94 2.37 -9.53
C ALA A 42 -4.11 1.44 -8.32
N GLN A 43 -3.48 0.26 -8.36
CA GLN A 43 -3.48 -0.71 -7.29
C GLN A 43 -2.04 -1.19 -7.05
N LEU A 44 -1.69 -1.40 -5.78
CA LEU A 44 -0.45 -2.08 -5.40
C LEU A 44 -0.67 -3.60 -5.36
N PRO A 45 0.38 -4.40 -5.61
CA PRO A 45 0.27 -5.85 -5.63
C PRO A 45 -0.15 -6.43 -4.27
N ASP A 46 -1.06 -7.41 -4.30
CA ASP A 46 -1.53 -8.13 -3.11
C ASP A 46 -0.56 -9.26 -2.68
N ASP A 47 0.51 -9.51 -3.45
CA ASP A 47 1.56 -10.50 -3.12
C ASP A 47 2.65 -9.93 -2.20
N TRP A 48 2.58 -8.65 -1.86
CA TRP A 48 3.42 -8.05 -0.83
C TRP A 48 3.01 -8.59 0.54
N THR A 49 3.99 -8.88 1.38
CA THR A 49 3.81 -9.46 2.71
C THR A 49 4.46 -8.58 3.77
N GLY A 50 4.17 -8.84 5.05
CA GLY A 50 4.75 -8.05 6.14
C GLY A 50 4.33 -6.58 6.07
N MET A 51 5.26 -5.66 6.34
CA MET A 51 4.95 -4.22 6.35
C MET A 51 4.65 -3.69 4.95
N ALA A 52 5.25 -4.27 3.91
CA ALA A 52 4.94 -3.91 2.53
C ALA A 52 3.49 -4.25 2.18
N GLY A 53 3.01 -5.43 2.60
CA GLY A 53 1.62 -5.85 2.42
C GLY A 53 0.64 -4.90 3.12
N GLU A 54 0.90 -4.54 4.37
CA GLU A 54 0.04 -3.59 5.12
C GLU A 54 -0.05 -2.21 4.45
N VAL A 55 1.06 -1.74 3.86
CA VAL A 55 1.07 -0.51 3.04
C VAL A 55 0.24 -0.68 1.77
N ALA A 56 0.37 -1.81 1.08
CA ALA A 56 -0.40 -2.11 -0.13
C ALA A 56 -1.91 -2.15 0.17
N ASP A 57 -2.31 -2.87 1.21
CA ASP A 57 -3.69 -2.98 1.68
C ASP A 57 -4.27 -1.61 2.01
N THR A 58 -3.55 -0.81 2.81
CA THR A 58 -3.99 0.53 3.21
C THR A 58 -4.11 1.46 2.01
N PHE A 59 -3.15 1.43 1.08
CA PHE A 59 -3.21 2.23 -0.14
C PHE A 59 -4.40 1.84 -1.02
N ASN A 60 -4.59 0.53 -1.24
CA ASN A 60 -5.68 -0.01 -2.05
C ASN A 60 -7.05 0.33 -1.43
N GLU A 61 -7.18 0.31 -0.10
CA GLU A 61 -8.36 0.80 0.64
C GLU A 61 -8.68 2.26 0.30
N VAL A 62 -7.69 3.15 0.42
CA VAL A 62 -7.86 4.59 0.13
C VAL A 62 -8.28 4.81 -1.32
N ILE A 63 -7.71 4.05 -2.25
CA ILE A 63 -8.10 4.10 -3.67
C ILE A 63 -9.58 3.75 -3.84
N ARG A 64 -10.06 2.65 -3.25
CA ARG A 64 -11.48 2.24 -3.33
C ARG A 64 -12.43 3.31 -2.79
N ILE A 65 -12.08 3.94 -1.66
CA ILE A 65 -12.89 5.02 -1.09
C ILE A 65 -12.99 6.19 -2.07
N ASN A 66 -11.87 6.63 -2.65
CA ASN A 66 -11.86 7.73 -3.62
C ASN A 66 -12.61 7.40 -4.91
N GLN A 67 -12.52 6.16 -5.41
CA GLN A 67 -13.33 5.69 -6.54
C GLN A 67 -14.82 5.81 -6.25
N SER A 68 -15.27 5.33 -5.08
CA SER A 68 -16.68 5.40 -4.68
C SER A 68 -17.17 6.86 -4.61
N LEU A 69 -16.40 7.74 -3.95
CA LEU A 69 -16.74 9.16 -3.85
C LEU A 69 -16.84 9.83 -5.22
N THR A 70 -15.93 9.50 -6.14
CA THR A 70 -15.94 10.04 -7.51
C THR A 70 -17.18 9.59 -8.27
N GLN A 71 -17.60 8.33 -8.10
CA GLN A 71 -18.82 7.81 -8.71
C GLN A 71 -20.08 8.47 -8.14
N GLU A 72 -20.11 8.71 -6.83
CA GLU A 72 -21.22 9.42 -6.18
C GLU A 72 -21.32 10.87 -6.66
N LEU A 73 -20.20 11.58 -6.75
CA LEU A 73 -20.18 12.95 -7.28
C LEU A 73 -20.70 12.99 -8.72
N ALA A 74 -20.24 12.08 -9.59
CA ALA A 74 -20.72 11.98 -10.97
C ALA A 74 -22.23 11.65 -11.05
N ARG A 75 -22.78 10.93 -10.07
CA ARG A 75 -24.23 10.68 -9.97
C ARG A 75 -24.97 11.96 -9.58
N ILE A 76 -24.48 12.70 -8.59
CA ILE A 76 -25.08 13.97 -8.13
C ILE A 76 -25.11 14.99 -9.29
N GLU A 77 -24.01 15.14 -10.02
CA GLU A 77 -23.93 16.03 -11.19
C GLU A 77 -25.02 15.71 -12.23
N ARG A 78 -25.28 14.43 -12.49
CA ARG A 78 -26.35 14.01 -13.43
C ARG A 78 -27.76 14.30 -12.92
N VAL A 79 -27.99 14.19 -11.61
CA VAL A 79 -29.32 14.46 -11.02
C VAL A 79 -29.56 15.97 -11.03
N VAL A 80 -28.62 16.76 -10.54
CA VAL A 80 -28.72 18.23 -10.49
C VAL A 80 -28.76 18.83 -11.91
N GLY A 81 -28.01 18.29 -12.87
CA GLY A 81 -28.07 18.73 -14.27
C GLY A 81 -29.42 18.46 -14.97
N LYS A 82 -30.21 17.51 -14.45
CA LYS A 82 -31.59 17.26 -14.92
C LYS A 82 -32.60 18.17 -14.22
N GLU A 83 -32.40 18.47 -12.94
CA GLU A 83 -33.30 19.33 -12.16
C GLU A 83 -33.06 20.84 -12.38
N GLY A 84 -31.87 21.25 -12.81
CA GLY A 84 -31.54 22.64 -13.19
C GLY A 84 -31.97 23.03 -14.61
N ARG A 85 -32.67 22.15 -15.33
CA ARG A 85 -33.26 22.42 -16.65
C ARG A 85 -34.77 22.65 -16.53
N ILE A 86 -35.17 23.54 -15.63
CA ILE A 86 -36.47 24.21 -15.56
C ILE A 86 -36.28 25.65 -15.08
#